data_AF-A0A953LVV8-F1
#
_entry.id   AF-A0A953LVV8-F1
#
_cell.length_a   1.000
_cell.length_b   1.000
_cell.length_c   1.000
_cell.angle_alpha   90.00
_cell.angle_beta   90.00
_cell.angle_gamma   90.00
#
_symmetry.space_group_name_H-M   'P 1'
#
loop_
_entity.id
_entity.type
_entity.pdbx_description
1 polymer ?
#
loop_
_entity_poly.entity_id
_entity_poly.type
_entity_poly.pdbx_seq_one_letter_code
_entity_poly.pdbx_strand_id
1 'polypeptide(L)'
;MRRYALYAVLALFLAVLGLSWLTHGTGVIKNDTSRNIYIPQDLTMPLQVRVAYNGQDIFFRYRWPARQPSIYHDMLKFEGGKWVRYGGSVPGPQPQGIYEDRVTMLVDDGSVPEFARYGGYITVGDRMRFFTNEAKPAEVKAHPYLGAKRNQVEVGKHLPATRKDINDWASVVPEQELAALRKGGYFLDLWHWRAHRSNPTGASDDQFVFDARYGDAGKGAFSTNWDAQLKQPKFMLDPQKAGKRALNWDDLIQRKLGFDDVYFISEENSVPFDATYAWKEGDTIPRRFLQRGDGSHADITVFGKARWQDGYWDVTLKRAMDTGKPADDKIMIDKRVYNVAFSVHRNSLGSRWHNVSLPVTLGLGRDAELVATRFEGAEPAWNQPWHTVTLFYPGQVNWANLNSKKHGGAENIKKGVPVKYRHSEIQLAHYGVEVEFADAIRRQWLLTLAAGILLIAGFGVALNLLLTRKQGV
;
A
#
# COMPACT_ATOMS: atom_id res chain seq x y z
N MET A 1 54.38 15.55 -34.52
CA MET A 1 53.45 16.12 -33.51
C MET A 1 51.97 16.04 -33.92
N ARG A 2 51.57 16.46 -35.14
CA ARG A 2 50.15 16.56 -35.54
C ARG A 2 49.37 15.23 -35.62
N ARG A 3 50.01 14.12 -36.05
CA ARG A 3 49.39 12.77 -36.03
C ARG A 3 49.13 12.25 -34.61
N TYR A 4 50.08 12.46 -33.69
CA TYR A 4 49.89 12.12 -32.28
C TYR A 4 48.79 12.96 -31.63
N ALA A 5 48.67 14.24 -31.99
CA ALA A 5 47.56 15.09 -31.54
C ALA A 5 46.21 14.61 -32.09
N LEU A 6 46.14 14.16 -33.34
CA LEU A 6 44.92 13.57 -33.93
C LEU A 6 44.50 12.29 -33.18
N TYR A 7 45.45 11.38 -32.93
CA TYR A 7 45.18 10.17 -32.15
C TYR A 7 44.78 10.48 -30.72
N ALA A 8 45.40 11.47 -30.08
CA ALA A 8 45.03 11.90 -28.74
C ALA A 8 43.61 12.47 -28.68
N VAL A 9 43.21 13.31 -29.64
CA VAL A 9 41.85 13.87 -29.71
C VAL A 9 40.80 12.80 -29.97
N LEU A 10 41.08 11.84 -30.87
CA LEU A 10 40.19 10.71 -31.12
C LEU A 10 40.07 9.80 -29.89
N ALA A 11 41.20 9.45 -29.26
CA ALA A 11 41.21 8.63 -28.05
C ALA A 11 40.47 9.32 -26.90
N LEU A 12 40.65 10.63 -26.71
CA LEU A 12 39.94 11.42 -25.71
C LEU A 12 38.43 11.45 -25.99
N PHE A 13 38.02 11.67 -27.25
CA PHE A 13 36.61 11.64 -27.63
C PHE A 13 35.96 10.29 -27.32
N LEU A 14 36.60 9.19 -27.72
CA LEU A 14 36.11 7.83 -27.45
C LEU A 14 36.09 7.52 -25.95
N ALA A 15 37.09 7.98 -25.19
CA ALA A 15 37.14 7.80 -23.74
C ALA A 15 36.01 8.56 -23.03
N VAL A 16 35.75 9.82 -23.41
CA VAL A 16 34.66 10.63 -22.84
C VAL A 16 33.30 10.07 -23.27
N LEU A 17 33.16 9.59 -24.50
CA LEU A 17 31.95 8.92 -24.96
C LEU A 17 31.69 7.62 -24.17
N GLY A 18 32.74 6.81 -23.94
CA GLY A 18 32.66 5.60 -23.12
C GLY A 18 32.31 5.91 -21.66
N LEU A 19 32.92 6.94 -21.06
CA LEU A 19 32.57 7.38 -19.71
C LEU A 19 31.12 7.88 -19.64
N SER A 20 30.67 8.66 -20.63
CA SER A 20 29.27 9.10 -20.72
C SER A 20 28.33 7.91 -20.80
N TRP A 21 28.61 6.91 -21.65
CA TRP A 21 27.83 5.69 -21.75
C TRP A 21 27.73 4.94 -20.41
N LEU A 22 28.86 4.77 -19.71
CA LEU A 22 28.92 4.04 -18.44
C LEU A 22 28.25 4.77 -17.27
N THR A 23 28.22 6.10 -17.31
CA THR A 23 27.70 6.95 -16.22
C THR A 23 26.32 7.53 -16.51
N HIS A 24 25.82 7.41 -17.74
CA HIS A 24 24.51 7.91 -18.13
C HIS A 24 23.42 7.25 -17.27
N GLY A 25 22.72 8.07 -16.48
CA GLY A 25 21.64 7.61 -15.59
C GLY A 25 22.08 7.21 -14.18
N THR A 26 23.37 7.24 -13.86
CA THR A 26 23.84 6.96 -12.50
C THR A 26 23.48 8.08 -11.52
N GLY A 27 23.06 7.72 -10.30
CA GLY A 27 22.80 8.66 -9.20
C GLY A 27 21.44 9.39 -9.20
N VAL A 28 20.55 9.13 -10.18
CA VAL A 28 19.21 9.74 -10.25
C VAL A 28 18.21 9.03 -9.34
N ILE A 29 18.14 7.70 -9.44
CA ILE A 29 17.20 6.86 -8.68
C ILE A 29 17.86 6.47 -7.36
N LYS A 30 17.34 7.00 -6.25
CA LYS A 30 17.83 6.73 -4.90
C LYS A 30 16.75 7.08 -3.87
N ASN A 31 16.85 6.52 -2.66
CA ASN A 31 15.96 6.90 -1.57
C ASN A 31 15.99 8.42 -1.33
N ASP A 32 14.81 8.99 -1.11
CA ASP A 32 14.60 10.41 -0.82
C ASP A 32 13.40 10.56 0.11
N THR A 33 13.67 10.38 1.40
CA THR A 33 12.63 10.38 2.43
C THR A 33 11.96 11.75 2.57
N SER A 34 12.65 12.85 2.19
CA SER A 34 12.08 14.20 2.19
C SER A 34 10.92 14.37 1.19
N ARG A 35 10.92 13.55 0.14
CA ARG A 35 9.86 13.49 -0.89
C ARG A 35 8.92 12.30 -0.70
N ASN A 36 8.93 11.62 0.44
CA ASN A 36 8.21 10.36 0.64
C ASN A 36 8.61 9.26 -0.37
N ILE A 37 9.90 9.13 -0.66
CA ILE A 37 10.41 8.10 -1.57
C ILE A 37 11.36 7.16 -0.82
N TYR A 38 11.00 5.88 -0.84
CA TYR A 38 11.82 4.78 -0.40
C TYR A 38 11.59 3.63 -1.38
N ILE A 39 12.67 3.08 -1.93
CA ILE A 39 12.64 2.02 -2.93
C ILE A 39 12.83 0.69 -2.19
N PRO A 40 11.82 -0.19 -2.15
CA PRO A 40 11.96 -1.52 -1.58
C PRO A 40 13.05 -2.32 -2.29
N GLN A 41 13.78 -3.15 -1.54
CA GLN A 41 14.76 -4.09 -2.12
C GLN A 41 14.09 -5.06 -3.09
N ASP A 42 12.96 -5.64 -2.65
CA ASP A 42 12.17 -6.59 -3.42
C ASP A 42 10.99 -5.84 -4.06
N LEU A 43 11.08 -5.57 -5.36
CA LEU A 43 10.04 -4.85 -6.10
C LEU A 43 8.83 -5.75 -6.41
N THR A 44 8.99 -7.07 -6.37
CA THR A 44 7.92 -8.05 -6.55
C THR A 44 7.92 -9.08 -5.43
N MET A 45 6.77 -9.74 -5.23
CA MET A 45 6.66 -10.88 -4.31
C MET A 45 5.48 -11.79 -4.69
N PRO A 46 5.56 -13.10 -4.40
CA PRO A 46 4.42 -13.99 -4.57
C PRO A 46 3.42 -13.84 -3.42
N LEU A 47 2.13 -13.88 -3.73
CA LEU A 47 1.03 -14.13 -2.82
C LEU A 47 0.31 -15.40 -3.28
N GLN A 48 0.27 -16.42 -2.43
CA GLN A 48 -0.48 -17.64 -2.69
C GLN A 48 -1.88 -17.51 -2.11
N VAL A 49 -2.90 -17.84 -2.91
CA VAL A 49 -4.31 -17.73 -2.53
C VAL A 49 -5.02 -19.05 -2.81
N ARG A 50 -5.90 -19.44 -1.87
CA ARG A 50 -6.92 -20.47 -2.06
C ARG A 50 -8.26 -19.89 -1.62
N VAL A 51 -9.31 -20.26 -2.33
CA VAL A 51 -10.68 -19.86 -1.98
C VAL A 51 -11.55 -21.10 -1.88
N ALA A 52 -12.45 -21.13 -0.89
CA ALA A 52 -13.43 -22.17 -0.71
C ALA A 52 -14.76 -21.58 -0.23
N TYR A 53 -15.88 -22.24 -0.50
CA TYR A 53 -17.20 -21.80 -0.06
C TYR A 53 -18.17 -22.97 0.10
N ASN A 54 -19.18 -22.82 0.95
CA ASN A 54 -20.17 -23.89 1.25
C ASN A 54 -21.63 -23.46 1.01
N GLY A 55 -21.83 -22.31 0.36
CA GLY A 55 -23.17 -21.74 0.11
C GLY A 55 -23.71 -20.86 1.25
N GLN A 56 -23.07 -20.86 2.42
CA GLN A 56 -23.34 -19.93 3.52
C GLN A 56 -22.17 -18.97 3.73
N ASP A 57 -20.95 -19.51 3.73
CA ASP A 57 -19.71 -18.81 4.02
C ASP A 57 -18.72 -18.95 2.86
N ILE A 58 -17.86 -17.94 2.72
CA ILE A 58 -16.69 -17.94 1.84
C ILE A 58 -15.42 -17.74 2.66
N PHE A 59 -14.37 -18.45 2.25
CA PHE A 59 -13.09 -18.52 2.94
C PHE A 59 -11.99 -18.15 1.96
N PHE A 60 -11.16 -17.19 2.34
CA PHE A 60 -9.96 -16.81 1.61
C PHE A 60 -8.74 -17.14 2.46
N ARG A 61 -7.91 -18.06 1.98
CA ARG A 61 -6.65 -18.41 2.62
C ARG A 61 -5.50 -17.80 1.83
N TYR A 62 -4.69 -17.02 2.54
CA TYR A 62 -3.56 -16.27 2.02
C TYR A 62 -2.27 -16.84 2.60
N ARG A 63 -1.25 -16.97 1.75
CA ARG A 63 0.11 -17.30 2.17
C ARG A 63 1.13 -16.44 1.45
N TRP A 64 2.02 -15.78 2.18
CA TRP A 64 3.07 -14.94 1.59
C TRP A 64 4.37 -14.98 2.38
N PRO A 65 5.52 -14.81 1.73
CA PRO A 65 6.80 -14.79 2.41
C PRO A 65 6.99 -13.49 3.19
N ALA A 66 7.54 -13.58 4.39
CA ALA A 66 8.02 -12.46 5.17
C ALA A 66 9.28 -12.88 5.93
N ARG A 67 10.32 -12.05 5.94
CA ARG A 67 11.62 -12.39 6.58
C ARG A 67 11.45 -12.70 8.07
N GLN A 68 10.49 -12.04 8.69
CA GLN A 68 10.07 -12.20 10.08
C GLN A 68 8.65 -11.62 10.20
N PRO A 69 7.86 -12.00 11.21
CA PRO A 69 6.55 -11.44 11.40
C PRO A 69 6.65 -10.03 12.01
N SER A 70 5.92 -9.06 11.46
CA SER A 70 5.71 -7.78 12.13
C SER A 70 4.33 -7.78 12.80
N ILE A 71 4.31 -8.05 14.10
CA ILE A 71 3.08 -8.19 14.90
C ILE A 71 2.83 -7.03 15.85
N TYR A 72 3.71 -6.03 15.90
CA TYR A 72 3.57 -4.85 16.77
C TYR A 72 3.10 -3.64 15.99
N HIS A 73 2.33 -2.76 16.63
CA HIS A 73 1.89 -1.53 16.00
C HIS A 73 1.59 -0.44 17.03
N ASP A 74 2.01 0.79 16.73
CA ASP A 74 1.59 2.04 17.37
C ASP A 74 1.61 1.99 18.92
N MET A 75 2.75 2.32 19.52
CA MET A 75 3.04 2.18 20.95
C MET A 75 3.19 3.55 21.63
N LEU A 76 2.89 3.62 22.93
CA LEU A 76 3.19 4.76 23.81
C LEU A 76 4.29 4.33 24.77
N LYS A 77 5.48 4.92 24.67
CA LYS A 77 6.59 4.70 25.59
C LYS A 77 6.62 5.82 26.62
N PHE A 78 6.71 5.49 27.90
CA PHE A 78 6.96 6.47 28.95
C PHE A 78 8.44 6.87 28.90
N GLU A 79 8.71 8.12 28.57
CA GLU A 79 10.04 8.69 28.55
C GLU A 79 10.10 10.14 29.00
N GLY A 80 11.08 10.45 29.86
CA GLY A 80 11.26 11.82 30.39
C GLY A 80 10.01 12.37 31.09
N GLY A 81 9.27 11.51 31.79
CA GLY A 81 8.03 11.87 32.50
C GLY A 81 6.80 12.03 31.61
N LYS A 82 6.84 11.60 30.35
CA LYS A 82 5.74 11.79 29.37
C LYS A 82 5.51 10.52 28.55
N TRP A 83 4.29 10.35 28.05
CA TRP A 83 3.98 9.30 27.07
C TRP A 83 4.27 9.77 25.65
N VAL A 84 5.27 9.15 25.01
CA VAL A 84 5.70 9.46 23.64
C VAL A 84 5.28 8.36 22.69
N ARG A 85 4.74 8.75 21.53
CA ARG A 85 4.24 7.82 20.52
C ARG A 85 5.36 7.31 19.62
N TYR A 86 5.44 6.00 19.46
CA TYR A 86 6.30 5.28 18.51
C TYR A 86 5.45 4.38 17.59
N GLY A 87 6.02 3.88 16.50
CA GLY A 87 5.30 3.00 15.56
C GLY A 87 4.43 3.73 14.53
N GLY A 88 4.69 5.02 14.28
CA GLY A 88 4.12 5.75 13.14
C GLY A 88 4.71 5.27 11.80
N SER A 89 3.94 5.42 10.71
CA SER A 89 4.44 5.11 9.37
C SER A 89 5.46 6.16 8.95
N VAL A 90 6.55 5.72 8.33
CA VAL A 90 7.59 6.59 7.75
C VAL A 90 7.92 6.12 6.34
N PRO A 91 8.65 6.91 5.53
CA PRO A 91 9.25 6.42 4.31
C PRO A 91 10.24 5.29 4.56
N GLY A 92 9.85 4.08 4.15
CA GLY A 92 10.61 2.85 4.36
C GLY A 92 10.22 2.11 5.66
N PRO A 93 11.01 1.10 6.05
CA PRO A 93 10.74 0.30 7.24
C PRO A 93 10.70 1.17 8.49
N GLN A 94 9.71 0.95 9.34
CA GLN A 94 9.62 1.63 10.63
C GLN A 94 10.86 1.31 11.48
N PRO A 95 11.62 2.31 12.01
CA PRO A 95 12.96 2.09 12.52
C PRO A 95 13.07 1.10 13.68
N GLN A 96 12.04 1.02 14.52
CA GLN A 96 11.95 0.11 15.66
C GLN A 96 11.30 -1.23 15.31
N GLY A 97 10.85 -1.42 14.06
CA GLY A 97 10.12 -2.62 13.66
C GLY A 97 8.69 -2.72 14.23
N ILE A 98 8.14 -1.61 14.72
CA ILE A 98 6.80 -1.54 15.35
C ILE A 98 5.79 -1.06 14.31
N TYR A 99 5.62 -1.85 13.25
CA TYR A 99 4.60 -1.58 12.25
C TYR A 99 4.10 -2.85 11.60
N GLU A 100 2.86 -3.22 11.90
CA GLU A 100 2.30 -4.51 11.53
C GLU A 100 2.28 -4.85 10.03
N ASP A 101 2.42 -6.15 9.76
CA ASP A 101 2.14 -6.76 8.47
C ASP A 101 0.63 -6.81 8.21
N ARG A 102 0.24 -6.74 6.93
CA ARG A 102 -1.16 -6.63 6.50
C ARG A 102 -1.39 -7.38 5.21
N VAL A 103 -2.59 -7.95 5.06
CA VAL A 103 -3.13 -8.40 3.78
C VAL A 103 -4.48 -7.73 3.55
N THR A 104 -4.71 -7.30 2.32
CA THR A 104 -5.96 -6.68 1.91
C THR A 104 -6.42 -7.24 0.58
N MET A 105 -7.73 -7.23 0.37
CA MET A 105 -8.35 -7.62 -0.89
C MET A 105 -9.46 -6.63 -1.21
N LEU A 106 -9.40 -6.05 -2.42
CA LEU A 106 -10.53 -5.34 -3.02
C LEU A 106 -11.40 -6.35 -3.77
N VAL A 107 -12.73 -6.20 -3.67
CA VAL A 107 -13.72 -7.04 -4.34
C VAL A 107 -14.66 -6.17 -5.16
N ASP A 108 -14.95 -6.62 -6.38
CA ASP A 108 -15.92 -6.06 -7.30
C ASP A 108 -16.77 -7.17 -7.93
N ASP A 109 -18.07 -6.92 -8.03
CA ASP A 109 -19.08 -7.81 -8.66
C ASP A 109 -19.36 -7.42 -10.12
N GLY A 110 -18.54 -6.54 -10.69
CA GLY A 110 -18.68 -5.99 -12.04
C GLY A 110 -19.39 -4.64 -12.08
N SER A 111 -19.80 -4.09 -10.94
CA SER A 111 -20.49 -2.79 -10.88
C SER A 111 -19.53 -1.60 -10.91
N VAL A 112 -18.22 -1.80 -10.73
CA VAL A 112 -17.20 -0.75 -10.82
C VAL A 112 -16.48 -0.84 -12.18
N PRO A 113 -16.88 -0.02 -13.17
CA PRO A 113 -16.16 0.11 -14.42
C PRO A 113 -14.65 0.26 -14.22
N GLU A 114 -13.89 -0.29 -15.17
CA GLU A 114 -12.43 -0.21 -15.22
C GLU A 114 -11.67 -1.05 -14.16
N PHE A 115 -12.31 -1.51 -13.07
CA PHE A 115 -11.63 -2.29 -12.04
C PHE A 115 -11.08 -3.62 -12.58
N ALA A 116 -11.88 -4.35 -13.37
CA ALA A 116 -11.44 -5.59 -14.04
C ALA A 116 -10.21 -5.39 -14.96
N ARG A 117 -9.95 -4.15 -15.41
CA ARG A 117 -8.89 -3.83 -16.38
C ARG A 117 -7.63 -3.29 -15.73
N TYR A 118 -7.77 -2.52 -14.65
CA TYR A 118 -6.67 -1.77 -14.04
C TYR A 118 -6.53 -1.98 -12.52
N GLY A 119 -7.44 -2.73 -11.89
CA GLY A 119 -7.41 -3.07 -10.47
C GLY A 119 -7.31 -1.84 -9.58
N GLY A 120 -6.44 -1.90 -8.57
CA GLY A 120 -6.29 -0.85 -7.56
C GLY A 120 -5.86 0.53 -8.11
N TYR A 121 -5.32 0.64 -9.33
CA TYR A 121 -4.89 1.93 -9.88
C TYR A 121 -6.03 2.93 -10.01
N ILE A 122 -7.26 2.49 -10.29
CA ILE A 122 -8.42 3.39 -10.39
C ILE A 122 -8.74 4.07 -9.05
N THR A 123 -8.26 3.51 -7.94
CA THR A 123 -8.51 4.04 -6.59
C THR A 123 -7.52 5.13 -6.16
N VAL A 124 -6.48 5.38 -6.96
CA VAL A 124 -5.38 6.27 -6.63
C VAL A 124 -5.57 7.59 -7.37
N GLY A 125 -6.18 8.58 -6.71
CA GLY A 125 -6.34 9.92 -7.27
C GLY A 125 -5.10 10.81 -7.15
N ASP A 126 -5.21 12.03 -7.65
CA ASP A 126 -4.13 13.02 -7.52
C ASP A 126 -3.91 13.45 -6.05
N ARG A 127 -2.67 13.83 -5.73
CA ARG A 127 -2.24 14.34 -4.41
C ARG A 127 -2.64 13.45 -3.22
N MET A 128 -2.72 12.15 -3.45
CA MET A 128 -3.04 11.16 -2.42
C MET A 128 -2.01 11.21 -1.27
N ARG A 129 -2.45 10.90 -0.05
CA ARG A 129 -1.60 10.79 1.14
C ARG A 129 -0.30 10.02 0.87
N PHE A 130 0.80 10.50 1.44
CA PHE A 130 2.17 10.02 1.26
C PHE A 130 2.75 10.16 -0.15
N PHE A 131 2.08 10.83 -1.10
CA PHE A 131 2.74 11.22 -2.35
C PHE A 131 3.69 12.40 -2.09
N THR A 132 4.65 12.61 -2.98
CA THR A 132 5.55 13.77 -2.97
C THR A 132 4.76 15.08 -3.07
N ASN A 133 3.62 15.07 -3.75
CA ASN A 133 2.73 16.22 -3.93
C ASN A 133 1.43 16.14 -3.09
N GLU A 134 1.45 15.41 -1.97
CA GLU A 134 0.24 15.19 -1.15
C GLU A 134 -0.51 16.49 -0.80
N ALA A 135 -1.84 16.42 -0.76
CA ALA A 135 -2.65 17.54 -0.31
C ALA A 135 -2.42 17.79 1.19
N LYS A 136 -2.33 19.06 1.58
CA LYS A 136 -2.08 19.39 2.99
C LYS A 136 -3.32 19.08 3.83
N PRO A 137 -3.18 18.63 5.08
CA PRO A 137 -4.34 18.36 5.94
C PRO A 137 -5.28 19.55 6.12
N ALA A 138 -4.75 20.78 6.13
CA ALA A 138 -5.55 22.00 6.20
C ALA A 138 -6.43 22.20 4.96
N GLU A 139 -5.91 21.89 3.76
CA GLU A 139 -6.65 21.98 2.50
C GLU A 139 -7.81 20.97 2.49
N VAL A 140 -7.56 19.73 2.92
CA VAL A 140 -8.60 18.68 2.98
C VAL A 140 -9.66 19.01 4.01
N LYS A 141 -9.27 19.47 5.21
CA LYS A 141 -10.23 19.87 6.26
C LYS A 141 -11.10 21.06 5.84
N ALA A 142 -10.56 21.99 5.06
CA ALA A 142 -11.30 23.14 4.55
C ALA A 142 -12.29 22.77 3.44
N HIS A 143 -12.19 21.58 2.85
CA HIS A 143 -13.08 21.15 1.78
C HIS A 143 -14.53 21.01 2.28
N PRO A 144 -15.54 21.65 1.64
CA PRO A 144 -16.92 21.68 2.14
C PRO A 144 -17.58 20.30 2.33
N TYR A 145 -17.27 19.35 1.44
CA TYR A 145 -17.78 17.99 1.55
C TYR A 145 -16.81 17.04 2.28
N LEU A 146 -15.62 16.78 1.72
CA LEU A 146 -14.65 15.83 2.29
C LEU A 146 -14.22 16.19 3.73
N GLY A 147 -13.86 17.45 3.97
CA GLY A 147 -13.44 17.93 5.28
C GLY A 147 -14.62 18.08 6.24
N ALA A 148 -15.57 18.97 5.91
CA ALA A 148 -16.61 19.36 6.85
C ALA A 148 -17.73 18.30 7.03
N LYS A 149 -18.14 17.56 5.99
CA LYS A 149 -19.19 16.53 6.10
C LYS A 149 -18.64 15.13 6.34
N ARG A 150 -17.51 14.78 5.72
CA ARG A 150 -16.93 13.43 5.78
C ARG A 150 -15.75 13.29 6.74
N ASN A 151 -15.39 14.36 7.45
CA ASN A 151 -14.30 14.39 8.44
C ASN A 151 -12.95 13.87 7.91
N GLN A 152 -12.71 13.99 6.60
CA GLN A 152 -11.45 13.62 6.00
C GLN A 152 -10.38 14.65 6.36
N VAL A 153 -9.17 14.16 6.62
CA VAL A 153 -8.00 15.00 6.97
C VAL A 153 -6.84 14.81 6.01
N GLU A 154 -7.00 13.93 5.03
CA GLU A 154 -6.02 13.56 4.01
C GLU A 154 -6.76 13.05 2.78
N VAL A 155 -6.12 13.07 1.61
CA VAL A 155 -6.68 12.47 0.39
C VAL A 155 -6.39 10.98 0.41
N GLY A 156 -7.44 10.18 0.65
CA GLY A 156 -7.39 8.72 0.62
C GLY A 156 -7.73 8.13 -0.76
N LYS A 157 -7.83 6.80 -0.78
CA LYS A 157 -8.35 6.06 -1.94
C LYS A 157 -9.78 6.50 -2.26
N HIS A 158 -10.10 6.69 -3.53
CA HIS A 158 -11.44 7.03 -4.01
C HIS A 158 -11.63 6.61 -5.46
N LEU A 159 -12.86 6.39 -5.89
CA LEU A 159 -13.21 5.92 -7.23
C LEU A 159 -13.38 7.08 -8.22
N PRO A 160 -13.01 6.91 -9.51
CA PRO A 160 -12.96 8.02 -10.46
C PRO A 160 -14.29 8.74 -10.68
N ALA A 161 -15.42 8.02 -10.76
CA ALA A 161 -16.72 8.63 -11.03
C ALA A 161 -17.25 9.48 -9.85
N THR A 162 -16.56 9.48 -8.71
CA THR A 162 -16.88 10.36 -7.58
C THR A 162 -16.26 11.75 -7.71
N ARG A 163 -15.56 12.02 -8.82
CA ARG A 163 -14.92 13.30 -9.15
C ARG A 163 -15.39 13.78 -10.52
N LYS A 164 -15.64 15.09 -10.64
CA LYS A 164 -15.96 15.76 -11.90
C LYS A 164 -14.73 15.83 -12.81
N ASP A 165 -13.55 15.99 -12.23
CA ASP A 165 -12.27 15.98 -12.91
C ASP A 165 -11.34 14.96 -12.22
N ILE A 166 -10.86 13.98 -12.99
CA ILE A 166 -9.94 12.96 -12.50
C ILE A 166 -8.60 13.53 -12.01
N ASN A 167 -8.26 14.76 -12.43
CA ASN A 167 -7.04 15.47 -12.03
C ASN A 167 -7.23 16.31 -10.77
N ASP A 168 -8.45 16.42 -10.25
CA ASP A 168 -8.75 17.23 -9.07
C ASP A 168 -9.47 16.40 -8.00
N TRP A 169 -8.72 16.03 -6.96
CA TRP A 169 -9.26 15.29 -5.82
C TRP A 169 -10.37 16.05 -5.07
N ALA A 170 -10.43 17.39 -5.19
CA ALA A 170 -11.44 18.23 -4.56
C ALA A 170 -12.72 18.35 -5.40
N SER A 171 -12.72 17.87 -6.65
CA SER A 171 -13.85 18.03 -7.56
C SER A 171 -14.99 17.03 -7.29
N VAL A 172 -15.36 16.79 -6.03
CA VAL A 172 -16.40 15.81 -5.67
C VAL A 172 -17.72 16.12 -6.38
N VAL A 173 -18.33 15.11 -7.01
CA VAL A 173 -19.64 15.24 -7.67
C VAL A 173 -20.74 15.56 -6.64
N PRO A 174 -21.89 16.13 -7.05
CA PRO A 174 -22.98 16.45 -6.12
C PRO A 174 -23.46 15.24 -5.32
N GLU A 175 -23.95 15.47 -4.10
CA GLU A 175 -24.39 14.38 -3.19
C GLU A 175 -25.49 13.48 -3.77
N GLN A 176 -26.39 14.05 -4.59
CA GLN A 176 -27.42 13.28 -5.29
C GLN A 176 -26.82 12.29 -6.31
N GLU A 177 -25.75 12.70 -6.99
CA GLU A 177 -25.02 11.83 -7.92
C GLU A 177 -24.25 10.75 -7.15
N LEU A 178 -23.61 11.09 -6.03
CA LEU A 178 -22.99 10.10 -5.14
C LEU A 178 -23.99 9.07 -4.63
N ALA A 179 -25.19 9.51 -4.24
CA ALA A 179 -26.26 8.62 -3.80
C ALA A 179 -26.74 7.70 -4.92
N ALA A 180 -26.86 8.21 -6.16
CA ALA A 180 -27.20 7.41 -7.32
C ALA A 180 -26.13 6.35 -7.63
N LEU A 181 -24.85 6.73 -7.57
CA LEU A 181 -23.71 5.81 -7.73
C LEU A 181 -23.76 4.69 -6.68
N ARG A 182 -23.94 5.04 -5.39
CA ARG A 182 -24.04 4.05 -4.31
C ARG A 182 -25.24 3.13 -4.48
N LYS A 183 -26.40 3.66 -4.85
CA LYS A 183 -27.59 2.85 -5.15
C LYS A 183 -27.36 1.89 -6.32
N GLY A 184 -26.56 2.29 -7.31
CA GLY A 184 -26.11 1.43 -8.41
C GLY A 184 -25.02 0.44 -8.05
N GLY A 185 -24.60 0.37 -6.78
CA GLY A 185 -23.55 -0.53 -6.31
C GLY A 185 -22.13 -0.10 -6.68
N TYR A 186 -21.91 1.15 -7.09
CA TYR A 186 -20.58 1.65 -7.47
C TYR A 186 -19.70 1.88 -6.24
N PHE A 187 -19.05 0.83 -5.77
CA PHE A 187 -18.04 0.83 -4.71
C PHE A 187 -17.22 -0.45 -4.78
N LEU A 188 -16.02 -0.42 -4.22
CA LEU A 188 -15.23 -1.63 -4.00
C LEU A 188 -15.31 -2.00 -2.53
N ASP A 189 -15.65 -3.25 -2.26
CA ASP A 189 -15.55 -3.88 -0.94
C ASP A 189 -14.06 -4.14 -0.65
N LEU A 190 -13.63 -3.96 0.60
CA LEU A 190 -12.24 -3.95 1.04
C LEU A 190 -12.06 -4.75 2.33
N TRP A 191 -11.54 -5.96 2.18
CA TRP A 191 -11.15 -6.81 3.29
C TRP A 191 -9.79 -6.36 3.80
N HIS A 192 -9.63 -6.19 5.11
CA HIS A 192 -8.37 -5.69 5.67
C HIS A 192 -7.96 -6.32 7.00
N TRP A 193 -7.15 -7.36 6.89
CA TRP A 193 -6.53 -8.01 8.04
C TRP A 193 -5.18 -7.38 8.39
N ARG A 194 -4.91 -7.26 9.70
CA ARG A 194 -3.69 -6.66 10.23
C ARG A 194 -3.14 -7.45 11.41
N ALA A 195 -1.83 -7.67 11.42
CA ALA A 195 -1.20 -8.59 12.36
C ALA A 195 -1.28 -8.16 13.83
N HIS A 196 -1.30 -6.86 14.16
CA HIS A 196 -1.47 -6.37 15.53
C HIS A 196 -2.93 -6.06 15.84
N ARG A 197 -3.59 -5.33 14.95
CA ARG A 197 -4.94 -4.80 15.20
C ARG A 197 -6.09 -5.78 14.98
N SER A 198 -5.84 -6.89 14.30
CA SER A 198 -6.88 -7.84 13.91
C SER A 198 -6.61 -9.24 14.45
N ASN A 199 -5.37 -9.72 14.31
CA ASN A 199 -5.01 -11.10 14.68
C ASN A 199 -5.32 -11.49 16.14
N PRO A 200 -4.97 -10.68 17.17
CA PRO A 200 -5.12 -11.11 18.56
C PRO A 200 -6.56 -11.36 18.98
N THR A 201 -7.52 -10.71 18.33
CA THR A 201 -8.96 -10.84 18.62
C THR A 201 -9.69 -11.67 17.56
N GLY A 202 -8.97 -12.31 16.63
CA GLY A 202 -9.57 -13.10 15.55
C GLY A 202 -10.45 -12.29 14.59
N ALA A 203 -10.23 -10.98 14.50
CA ALA A 203 -11.04 -10.07 13.70
C ALA A 203 -10.38 -9.77 12.34
N SER A 204 -11.10 -9.08 11.47
CA SER A 204 -10.61 -8.29 10.33
C SER A 204 -11.55 -7.11 10.16
N ASP A 205 -11.04 -5.95 9.72
CA ASP A 205 -11.98 -4.86 9.41
C ASP A 205 -12.62 -5.15 8.04
N ASP A 206 -13.94 -4.96 7.96
CA ASP A 206 -14.70 -4.81 6.71
C ASP A 206 -14.90 -3.34 6.36
N GLN A 207 -14.61 -3.00 5.11
CA GLN A 207 -14.41 -1.64 4.63
C GLN A 207 -14.86 -1.49 3.18
N PHE A 208 -14.98 -0.25 2.71
CA PHE A 208 -15.18 0.00 1.28
C PHE A 208 -14.39 1.21 0.76
N VAL A 209 -14.21 1.25 -0.56
CA VAL A 209 -13.71 2.40 -1.32
C VAL A 209 -14.82 2.92 -2.22
N PHE A 210 -15.18 4.18 -2.02
CA PHE A 210 -16.15 4.92 -2.84
C PHE A 210 -15.63 6.35 -3.09
N ASP A 211 -16.20 7.39 -2.49
CA ASP A 211 -15.76 8.79 -2.59
C ASP A 211 -14.58 9.11 -1.67
N ALA A 212 -14.40 8.27 -0.66
CA ALA A 212 -13.15 8.02 0.05
C ALA A 212 -13.13 6.54 0.50
N ARG A 213 -12.15 6.16 1.34
CA ARG A 213 -12.14 4.87 2.00
C ARG A 213 -12.76 4.98 3.38
N TYR A 214 -13.73 4.12 3.68
CA TYR A 214 -14.44 4.08 4.94
C TYR A 214 -14.41 2.66 5.50
N GLY A 215 -14.62 2.53 6.80
CA GLY A 215 -15.07 1.26 7.35
C GLY A 215 -16.58 1.16 7.23
N ASP A 216 -17.09 -0.06 7.23
CA ASP A 216 -18.51 -0.29 7.07
C ASP A 216 -19.28 0.12 8.34
N ALA A 217 -20.61 0.07 8.26
CA ALA A 217 -21.46 0.46 9.37
C ALA A 217 -21.17 -0.40 10.61
N GLY A 218 -20.93 0.27 11.74
CA GLY A 218 -20.59 -0.37 13.01
C GLY A 218 -19.19 -0.01 13.49
N LYS A 219 -18.71 -0.74 14.51
CA LYS A 219 -17.40 -0.54 15.12
C LYS A 219 -16.39 -1.52 14.54
N GLY A 220 -15.22 -1.01 14.18
CA GLY A 220 -14.07 -1.84 13.84
C GLY A 220 -13.40 -2.49 15.05
N ALA A 221 -12.39 -3.31 14.77
CA ALA A 221 -11.72 -4.16 15.75
C ALA A 221 -10.82 -3.42 16.76
N PHE A 222 -10.70 -2.10 16.65
CA PHE A 222 -9.83 -1.31 17.53
C PHE A 222 -10.25 0.16 17.63
N SER A 223 -9.85 0.80 18.73
CA SER A 223 -9.94 2.23 18.95
C SER A 223 -8.58 2.82 19.35
N THR A 224 -8.54 4.12 19.63
CA THR A 224 -7.32 4.81 20.06
C THR A 224 -7.30 4.91 21.59
N ASN A 225 -6.28 4.28 22.21
CA ASN A 225 -5.98 4.35 23.63
C ASN A 225 -5.21 5.64 23.98
N TRP A 226 -5.87 6.78 23.85
CA TRP A 226 -5.25 8.08 24.16
C TRP A 226 -6.30 9.10 24.61
N ASP A 227 -6.05 9.71 25.76
CA ASP A 227 -6.75 10.90 26.22
C ASP A 227 -5.96 12.14 25.77
N ALA A 228 -6.54 12.92 24.87
CA ALA A 228 -5.89 14.12 24.34
C ALA A 228 -5.86 15.29 25.33
N GLN A 229 -6.80 15.35 26.28
CA GLN A 229 -6.88 16.42 27.28
C GLN A 229 -5.86 16.17 28.38
N LEU A 230 -5.83 14.94 28.90
CA LEU A 230 -4.92 14.52 29.97
C LEU A 230 -3.53 14.14 29.46
N LYS A 231 -3.36 13.96 28.14
CA LYS A 231 -2.10 13.54 27.49
C LYS A 231 -1.54 12.23 28.08
N GLN A 232 -2.42 11.26 28.28
CA GLN A 232 -2.10 9.95 28.85
C GLN A 232 -2.91 8.82 28.18
N PRO A 233 -2.51 7.55 28.32
CA PRO A 233 -3.34 6.42 27.93
C PRO A 233 -4.69 6.41 28.67
N LYS A 234 -5.72 5.85 28.04
CA LYS A 234 -7.03 5.63 28.68
C LYS A 234 -7.05 4.33 29.50
N PHE A 235 -6.31 3.33 29.03
CA PHE A 235 -6.24 1.99 29.58
C PHE A 235 -4.78 1.53 29.69
N MET A 236 -4.52 0.64 30.65
CA MET A 236 -3.26 -0.11 30.82
C MET A 236 -3.55 -1.60 30.90
N LEU A 237 -2.51 -2.44 30.84
CA LEU A 237 -2.68 -3.88 31.03
C LEU A 237 -3.14 -4.17 32.46
N ASP A 238 -4.09 -5.08 32.60
CA ASP A 238 -4.56 -5.57 33.88
C ASP A 238 -3.50 -6.47 34.53
N PRO A 239 -2.89 -6.09 35.68
CA PRO A 239 -1.87 -6.90 36.32
C PRO A 239 -2.36 -8.27 36.76
N GLN A 240 -3.66 -8.40 37.06
CA GLN A 240 -4.24 -9.67 37.49
C GLN A 240 -4.38 -10.67 36.33
N LYS A 241 -4.58 -10.18 35.10
CA LYS A 241 -4.77 -11.01 33.91
C LYS A 241 -3.51 -11.14 33.06
N ALA A 242 -2.78 -10.04 32.87
CA ALA A 242 -1.59 -9.97 32.03
C ALA A 242 -0.28 -10.15 32.81
N GLY A 243 -0.32 -10.17 34.15
CA GLY A 243 0.85 -10.28 35.02
C GLY A 243 1.74 -9.02 35.02
N LYS A 244 1.34 -7.94 34.33
CA LYS A 244 2.10 -6.70 34.17
C LYS A 244 1.15 -5.52 33.86
N ARG A 245 1.58 -4.29 34.19
CA ARG A 245 0.85 -3.03 33.89
C ARG A 245 1.18 -2.46 32.51
N ALA A 246 2.40 -2.70 32.05
CA ALA A 246 2.92 -2.26 30.78
C ALA A 246 3.85 -3.31 30.18
N LEU A 247 4.11 -3.18 28.89
CA LEU A 247 5.15 -3.89 28.16
C LEU A 247 6.49 -3.22 28.45
N ASN A 248 7.58 -3.97 28.24
CA ASN A 248 8.93 -3.43 28.24
C ASN A 248 9.31 -3.00 26.82
N TRP A 249 9.83 -1.78 26.67
CA TRP A 249 10.26 -1.24 25.38
C TRP A 249 11.34 -2.08 24.68
N ASP A 250 12.35 -2.53 25.43
CA ASP A 250 13.47 -3.28 24.88
C ASP A 250 13.03 -4.64 24.35
N ASP A 251 12.08 -5.30 25.03
CA ASP A 251 11.50 -6.56 24.58
C ASP A 251 10.75 -6.40 23.24
N LEU A 252 10.10 -5.26 23.01
CA LEU A 252 9.44 -4.96 21.73
C LEU A 252 10.44 -4.74 20.60
N ILE A 253 11.43 -3.87 20.79
CA ILE A 253 12.40 -3.55 19.71
C ILE A 253 13.37 -4.71 19.45
N GLN A 254 13.62 -5.56 20.45
CA GLN A 254 14.38 -6.81 20.31
C GLN A 254 13.51 -7.99 19.85
N ARG A 255 12.20 -7.77 19.66
CA ARG A 255 11.21 -8.76 19.19
C ARG A 255 11.14 -10.03 20.05
N LYS A 256 11.17 -9.88 21.37
CA LYS A 256 11.08 -11.03 22.29
C LYS A 256 9.67 -11.56 22.48
N LEU A 257 8.64 -10.72 22.30
CA LEU A 257 7.24 -11.15 22.46
C LEU A 257 6.75 -11.83 21.18
N GLY A 258 6.25 -13.04 21.31
CA GLY A 258 5.68 -13.84 20.24
C GLY A 258 4.14 -13.79 20.22
N PHE A 259 3.57 -14.64 19.38
CA PHE A 259 2.12 -14.78 19.23
C PHE A 259 1.40 -15.32 20.47
N ASP A 260 2.13 -15.95 21.38
CA ASP A 260 1.59 -16.55 22.61
C ASP A 260 1.88 -15.68 23.85
N ASP A 261 2.52 -14.52 23.65
CA ASP A 261 2.75 -13.51 24.68
C ASP A 261 1.70 -12.40 24.65
N VAL A 262 1.55 -11.68 25.76
CA VAL A 262 0.75 -10.45 25.81
C VAL A 262 1.56 -9.28 25.25
N TYR A 263 1.22 -8.83 24.03
CA TYR A 263 1.82 -7.66 23.35
C TYR A 263 0.79 -6.60 22.90
N PHE A 264 -0.48 -6.78 23.29
CA PHE A 264 -1.61 -5.93 22.93
C PHE A 264 -2.50 -5.67 24.15
N ILE A 265 -3.31 -4.62 24.07
CA ILE A 265 -4.33 -4.27 25.07
C ILE A 265 -5.71 -4.41 24.43
N SER A 266 -6.65 -4.96 25.18
CA SER A 266 -8.00 -5.28 24.74
C SER A 266 -9.02 -5.17 25.88
N GLU A 267 -10.31 -5.27 25.56
CA GLU A 267 -11.39 -5.35 26.56
C GLU A 267 -11.17 -6.46 27.60
N GLU A 268 -10.51 -7.56 27.22
CA GLU A 268 -10.35 -8.73 28.09
C GLU A 268 -9.18 -8.61 29.07
N ASN A 269 -8.13 -7.85 28.72
CA ASN A 269 -6.86 -7.82 29.47
C ASN A 269 -6.45 -6.42 29.94
N SER A 270 -7.42 -5.51 30.09
CA SER A 270 -7.17 -4.12 30.46
C SER A 270 -7.95 -3.64 31.67
N VAL A 271 -7.44 -2.56 32.27
CA VAL A 271 -8.09 -1.75 33.30
C VAL A 271 -7.90 -0.25 32.97
N PRO A 272 -8.70 0.66 33.55
CA PRO A 272 -8.46 2.10 33.42
C PRO A 272 -7.02 2.48 33.77
N PHE A 273 -6.47 3.44 33.03
CA PHE A 273 -5.10 3.90 33.24
C PHE A 273 -4.92 4.52 34.64
N ASP A 274 -3.93 4.04 35.39
CA ASP A 274 -3.57 4.55 36.71
C ASP A 274 -2.44 5.57 36.60
N ALA A 275 -2.79 6.86 36.62
CA ALA A 275 -1.80 7.94 36.56
C ALA A 275 -0.97 8.11 37.85
N THR A 276 -1.38 7.50 38.96
CA THR A 276 -0.67 7.60 40.26
C THR A 276 0.43 6.56 40.41
N TYR A 277 0.42 5.53 39.55
CA TYR A 277 1.48 4.54 39.51
C TYR A 277 2.83 5.19 39.18
N ALA A 278 3.90 4.71 39.83
CA ALA A 278 5.27 5.17 39.60
C ALA A 278 5.83 4.61 38.28
N TRP A 279 5.32 5.11 37.15
CA TRP A 279 5.75 4.76 35.80
C TRP A 279 7.25 4.99 35.60
N LYS A 280 7.91 4.04 34.95
CA LYS A 280 9.36 4.02 34.76
C LYS A 280 9.70 4.23 33.29
N GLU A 281 10.90 4.77 33.07
CA GLU A 281 11.46 4.90 31.72
C GLU A 281 11.39 3.56 30.97
N GLY A 282 10.81 3.58 29.77
CA GLY A 282 10.64 2.39 28.94
C GLY A 282 9.35 1.59 29.17
N ASP A 283 8.54 1.93 30.18
CA ASP A 283 7.19 1.36 30.31
C ASP A 283 6.39 1.69 29.04
N THR A 284 5.83 0.67 28.41
CA THR A 284 5.20 0.81 27.09
C THR A 284 3.76 0.30 27.10
N ILE A 285 2.84 1.12 26.61
CA ILE A 285 1.41 0.79 26.48
C ILE A 285 1.01 0.83 25.00
N PRO A 286 0.34 -0.20 24.46
CA PRO A 286 -0.19 -0.14 23.10
C PRO A 286 -1.18 1.03 22.94
N ARG A 287 -1.00 1.83 21.88
CA ARG A 287 -1.88 2.96 21.57
C ARG A 287 -3.17 2.50 20.88
N ARG A 288 -3.22 1.26 20.41
CA ARG A 288 -4.41 0.64 19.84
C ARG A 288 -5.05 -0.26 20.88
N PHE A 289 -6.28 0.08 21.24
CA PHE A 289 -7.11 -0.71 22.12
C PHE A 289 -7.95 -1.65 21.27
N LEU A 290 -7.73 -2.95 21.39
CA LEU A 290 -8.47 -3.95 20.62
C LEU A 290 -9.82 -4.21 21.29
N GLN A 291 -10.85 -4.33 20.48
CA GLN A 291 -12.22 -4.46 20.96
C GLN A 291 -12.99 -5.37 20.01
N ARG A 292 -14.10 -5.92 20.50
CA ARG A 292 -15.02 -6.64 19.63
C ARG A 292 -15.67 -5.64 18.66
N GLY A 293 -15.58 -5.93 17.37
CA GLY A 293 -16.32 -5.18 16.36
C GLY A 293 -17.81 -5.48 16.42
N ASP A 294 -18.62 -4.61 15.81
CA ASP A 294 -20.06 -4.81 15.65
C ASP A 294 -20.54 -4.35 14.26
N GLY A 295 -21.76 -4.74 13.90
CA GLY A 295 -22.35 -4.41 12.60
C GLY A 295 -21.60 -5.01 11.42
N SER A 296 -21.79 -4.40 10.24
CA SER A 296 -21.17 -4.86 8.99
C SER A 296 -19.64 -4.78 9.03
N HIS A 297 -19.08 -3.81 9.76
CA HIS A 297 -17.63 -3.64 9.91
C HIS A 297 -16.94 -4.91 10.48
N ALA A 298 -17.69 -5.78 11.17
CA ALA A 298 -17.19 -6.96 11.82
C ALA A 298 -17.58 -8.28 11.12
N ASP A 299 -18.06 -8.22 9.88
CA ASP A 299 -18.52 -9.41 9.14
C ASP A 299 -17.38 -10.37 8.78
N ILE A 300 -16.15 -9.88 8.71
CA ILE A 300 -14.96 -10.69 8.41
C ILE A 300 -14.25 -11.11 9.69
N THR A 301 -14.00 -12.41 9.81
CA THR A 301 -13.27 -13.01 10.93
C THR A 301 -12.08 -13.82 10.46
N VAL A 302 -11.12 -14.04 11.34
CA VAL A 302 -10.06 -15.03 11.14
C VAL A 302 -10.63 -16.41 11.39
N PHE A 303 -10.48 -17.31 10.43
CA PHE A 303 -10.82 -18.72 10.59
C PHE A 303 -9.58 -19.51 11.02
N GLY A 304 -9.66 -20.21 12.14
CA GLY A 304 -8.51 -20.88 12.75
C GLY A 304 -7.54 -19.90 13.42
N LYS A 305 -6.26 -19.97 13.09
CA LYS A 305 -5.22 -19.04 13.60
C LYS A 305 -4.45 -18.44 12.43
N ALA A 306 -4.28 -17.12 12.43
CA ALA A 306 -3.32 -16.47 11.55
C ALA A 306 -1.93 -16.49 12.19
N ARG A 307 -0.97 -17.14 11.53
CA ARG A 307 0.36 -17.41 12.07
C ARG A 307 1.44 -17.20 11.02
N TRP A 308 2.61 -16.79 11.49
CA TRP A 308 3.83 -16.84 10.71
C TRP A 308 4.67 -18.03 11.18
N GLN A 309 5.11 -18.84 10.23
CA GLN A 309 5.96 -20.00 10.47
C GLN A 309 6.81 -20.28 9.22
N ASP A 310 8.07 -20.69 9.43
CA ASP A 310 8.99 -21.11 8.36
C ASP A 310 9.15 -20.07 7.24
N GLY A 311 9.14 -18.78 7.59
CA GLY A 311 9.29 -17.68 6.63
C GLY A 311 8.00 -17.23 5.93
N TYR A 312 6.84 -17.80 6.28
CA TYR A 312 5.55 -17.49 5.64
C TYR A 312 4.49 -17.11 6.65
N TRP A 313 3.70 -16.10 6.30
CA TRP A 313 2.38 -15.91 6.90
C TRP A 313 1.38 -16.89 6.28
N ASP A 314 0.47 -17.41 7.10
CA ASP A 314 -0.73 -18.13 6.72
C ASP A 314 -1.93 -17.50 7.44
N VAL A 315 -2.87 -16.97 6.66
CA VAL A 315 -4.04 -16.24 7.18
C VAL A 315 -5.27 -16.72 6.43
N THR A 316 -6.28 -17.22 7.15
CA THR A 316 -7.59 -17.54 6.56
C THR A 316 -8.62 -16.55 7.08
N LEU A 317 -9.28 -15.85 6.16
CA LEU A 317 -10.40 -14.96 6.45
C LEU A 317 -11.71 -15.63 6.03
N LYS A 318 -12.75 -15.46 6.83
CA LYS A 318 -14.10 -15.98 6.62
C LYS A 318 -15.09 -14.83 6.66
N ARG A 319 -16.05 -14.83 5.73
CA ARG A 319 -17.25 -13.99 5.77
C ARG A 319 -18.46 -14.81 5.30
N ALA A 320 -19.64 -14.43 5.75
CA ALA A 320 -20.87 -14.88 5.09
C ALA A 320 -20.85 -14.51 3.60
N MET A 321 -21.39 -15.38 2.75
CA MET A 321 -21.57 -15.09 1.32
C MET A 321 -22.58 -13.96 1.11
N ASP A 322 -23.66 -13.97 1.89
CA ASP A 322 -24.65 -12.90 1.97
C ASP A 322 -24.67 -12.33 3.39
N THR A 323 -24.13 -11.11 3.54
CA THR A 323 -24.12 -10.37 4.82
C THR A 323 -25.47 -9.72 5.13
N GLY A 324 -26.38 -9.69 4.16
CA GLY A 324 -27.63 -8.91 4.24
C GLY A 324 -27.42 -7.39 4.16
N LYS A 325 -26.20 -6.94 3.81
CA LYS A 325 -25.79 -5.53 3.77
C LYS A 325 -25.21 -5.14 2.39
N PRO A 326 -25.97 -5.24 1.28
CA PRO A 326 -25.47 -4.99 -0.07
C PRO A 326 -25.04 -3.54 -0.36
N ALA A 327 -25.31 -2.61 0.57
CA ALA A 327 -24.82 -1.24 0.51
C ALA A 327 -23.39 -1.11 1.07
N ASP A 328 -22.96 -2.04 1.91
CA ASP A 328 -21.64 -2.07 2.55
C ASP A 328 -20.75 -3.11 1.85
N ASP A 329 -21.32 -4.29 1.53
CA ASP A 329 -20.60 -5.45 1.03
C ASP A 329 -20.91 -5.85 -0.41
N LYS A 330 -19.94 -6.51 -1.05
CA LYS A 330 -20.19 -7.30 -2.26
C LYS A 330 -20.69 -8.70 -1.89
N ILE A 331 -21.98 -8.92 -2.14
CA ILE A 331 -22.64 -10.21 -1.93
C ILE A 331 -22.08 -11.26 -2.90
N MET A 332 -21.57 -12.35 -2.33
CA MET A 332 -20.99 -13.47 -3.06
C MET A 332 -22.09 -14.49 -3.36
N ILE A 333 -22.31 -14.80 -4.62
CA ILE A 333 -23.37 -15.66 -5.11
C ILE A 333 -22.72 -16.81 -5.88
N ASP A 334 -23.15 -18.03 -5.60
CA ASP A 334 -22.73 -19.20 -6.34
C ASP A 334 -22.97 -19.02 -7.86
N LYS A 335 -22.12 -19.65 -8.68
CA LYS A 335 -22.18 -19.60 -10.16
C LYS A 335 -21.93 -18.21 -10.75
N ARG A 336 -21.23 -17.32 -10.05
CA ARG A 336 -20.80 -16.00 -10.54
C ARG A 336 -19.28 -15.85 -10.63
N VAL A 337 -18.86 -14.81 -11.35
CA VAL A 337 -17.46 -14.36 -11.45
C VAL A 337 -17.37 -12.96 -10.84
N TYR A 338 -16.30 -12.74 -10.07
CA TYR A 338 -15.94 -11.48 -9.41
C TYR A 338 -14.57 -11.02 -9.90
N ASN A 339 -14.24 -9.76 -9.67
CA ASN A 339 -12.88 -9.25 -9.82
C ASN A 339 -12.31 -8.97 -8.43
N VAL A 340 -11.09 -9.42 -8.18
CA VAL A 340 -10.38 -9.15 -6.92
C VAL A 340 -8.99 -8.58 -7.17
N ALA A 341 -8.50 -7.75 -6.27
CA ALA A 341 -7.12 -7.26 -6.30
C ALA A 341 -6.53 -7.23 -4.90
N PHE A 342 -5.30 -7.72 -4.75
CA PHE A 342 -4.67 -7.95 -3.46
C PHE A 342 -3.60 -6.91 -3.16
N SER A 343 -3.33 -6.70 -1.88
CA SER A 343 -2.10 -6.02 -1.47
C SER A 343 -1.57 -6.51 -0.13
N VAL A 344 -0.24 -6.49 0.00
CA VAL A 344 0.49 -6.96 1.19
C VAL A 344 1.47 -5.89 1.66
N HIS A 345 1.41 -5.58 2.96
CA HIS A 345 2.46 -4.89 3.68
C HIS A 345 3.25 -5.92 4.49
N ARG A 346 4.58 -5.89 4.34
CA ARG A 346 5.51 -6.72 5.11
C ARG A 346 6.76 -5.94 5.51
N ASN A 347 7.58 -6.48 6.39
CA ASN A 347 8.88 -5.92 6.78
C ASN A 347 8.76 -4.54 7.45
N SER A 348 7.71 -4.34 8.25
CA SER A 348 7.44 -3.08 8.93
C SER A 348 7.25 -1.86 8.01
N LEU A 349 6.79 -2.11 6.78
CA LEU A 349 6.43 -1.07 5.83
C LEU A 349 4.99 -0.59 6.04
N GLY A 350 4.85 0.73 6.06
CA GLY A 350 3.58 1.42 6.30
C GLY A 350 2.98 2.06 5.06
N SER A 351 1.74 2.54 5.18
CA SER A 351 1.13 3.48 4.23
C SER A 351 1.27 3.08 2.74
N ARG A 352 1.94 3.89 1.90
CA ARG A 352 2.07 3.65 0.45
C ARG A 352 3.09 2.57 0.10
N TRP A 353 3.96 2.14 1.02
CA TRP A 353 4.99 1.15 0.74
C TRP A 353 4.43 -0.26 0.92
N HIS A 354 3.91 -0.83 -0.16
CA HIS A 354 3.33 -2.18 -0.23
C HIS A 354 3.43 -2.74 -1.65
N ASN A 355 3.22 -4.04 -1.76
CA ASN A 355 3.08 -4.71 -3.05
C ASN A 355 1.58 -4.92 -3.34
N VAL A 356 1.18 -4.69 -4.59
CA VAL A 356 -0.20 -4.80 -5.07
C VAL A 356 -0.27 -5.78 -6.24
N SER A 357 -1.44 -6.38 -6.49
CA SER A 357 -1.67 -7.21 -7.69
C SER A 357 -2.33 -6.40 -8.81
N LEU A 358 -2.21 -6.93 -10.03
CA LEU A 358 -3.20 -6.69 -11.08
C LEU A 358 -4.53 -7.38 -10.72
N PRO A 359 -5.68 -6.98 -11.31
CA PRO A 359 -6.96 -7.62 -11.00
C PRO A 359 -6.95 -9.09 -11.45
N VAL A 360 -7.51 -9.96 -10.62
CA VAL A 360 -7.66 -11.40 -10.83
C VAL A 360 -9.15 -11.72 -10.87
N THR A 361 -9.57 -12.51 -11.86
CA THR A 361 -10.95 -13.02 -11.91
C THR A 361 -11.13 -14.18 -10.92
N LEU A 362 -12.16 -14.08 -10.07
CA LEU A 362 -12.54 -15.09 -9.08
C LEU A 362 -13.85 -15.76 -9.51
N GLY A 363 -13.82 -17.07 -9.77
CA GLY A 363 -15.00 -17.85 -10.15
C GLY A 363 -15.53 -18.70 -8.99
N LEU A 364 -16.80 -18.54 -8.64
CA LEU A 364 -17.53 -19.46 -7.76
C LEU A 364 -18.34 -20.41 -8.65
N GLY A 365 -17.90 -21.66 -8.77
CA GLY A 365 -18.55 -22.63 -9.67
C GLY A 365 -18.50 -22.23 -11.15
N ARG A 366 -17.53 -21.37 -11.53
CA ARG A 366 -17.30 -20.85 -12.88
C ARG A 366 -15.81 -20.81 -13.19
N ASP A 367 -15.47 -20.92 -14.47
CA ASP A 367 -14.11 -20.77 -14.95
C ASP A 367 -13.63 -19.33 -14.76
N ALA A 368 -12.44 -19.18 -14.19
CA ALA A 368 -11.75 -17.92 -13.92
C ALA A 368 -10.26 -18.17 -13.66
N GLU A 369 -9.47 -17.12 -13.47
CA GLU A 369 -8.05 -17.23 -13.11
C GLU A 369 -7.86 -17.89 -11.72
N LEU A 370 -8.69 -17.50 -10.75
CA LEU A 370 -8.77 -18.09 -9.42
C LEU A 370 -10.14 -18.74 -9.25
N VAL A 371 -10.19 -20.05 -9.03
CA VAL A 371 -11.46 -20.80 -8.88
C VAL A 371 -11.66 -21.19 -7.42
N ALA A 372 -12.79 -20.77 -6.84
CA ALA A 372 -13.18 -21.15 -5.50
C ALA A 372 -13.69 -22.60 -5.48
N THR A 373 -13.22 -23.39 -4.51
CA THR A 373 -13.66 -24.78 -4.35
C THR A 373 -14.93 -24.85 -3.50
N ARG A 374 -16.03 -25.34 -4.08
CA ARG A 374 -17.24 -25.63 -3.31
C ARG A 374 -17.00 -26.86 -2.42
N PHE A 375 -17.43 -26.79 -1.16
CA PHE A 375 -17.37 -27.92 -0.22
C PHE A 375 -18.65 -28.00 0.62
N GLU A 376 -18.81 -29.11 1.36
CA GLU A 376 -19.90 -29.32 2.30
C GLU A 376 -19.35 -29.38 3.74
N GLY A 377 -20.07 -28.81 4.70
CA GLY A 377 -19.68 -28.76 6.11
C GLY A 377 -19.14 -27.40 6.57
N ALA A 378 -18.53 -27.38 7.75
CA ALA A 378 -18.11 -26.14 8.43
C ALA A 378 -16.69 -25.66 8.06
N GLU A 379 -15.82 -26.57 7.62
CA GLU A 379 -14.40 -26.29 7.36
C GLU A 379 -13.95 -26.84 6.00
N PRO A 380 -13.27 -26.03 5.16
CA PRO A 380 -12.70 -26.52 3.91
C PRO A 380 -11.47 -27.40 4.14
N ALA A 381 -11.38 -28.52 3.40
CA ALA A 381 -10.24 -29.44 3.49
C ALA A 381 -8.92 -28.88 2.88
N TRP A 382 -8.97 -27.78 2.11
CA TRP A 382 -7.82 -27.14 1.46
C TRP A 382 -7.01 -28.05 0.50
N ASN A 383 -7.66 -29.00 -0.16
CA ASN A 383 -7.02 -29.95 -1.09
C ASN A 383 -6.70 -29.35 -2.47
N GLN A 384 -7.26 -28.19 -2.82
CA GLN A 384 -7.02 -27.52 -4.09
C GLN A 384 -5.58 -26.96 -4.17
N PRO A 385 -4.98 -26.83 -5.37
CA PRO A 385 -3.67 -26.19 -5.49
C PRO A 385 -3.71 -24.72 -5.06
N TRP A 386 -2.55 -24.18 -4.68
CA TRP A 386 -2.40 -22.73 -4.48
C TRP A 386 -2.40 -22.02 -5.83
N HIS A 387 -3.13 -20.92 -5.93
CA HIS A 387 -2.97 -19.96 -7.03
C HIS A 387 -1.96 -18.89 -6.62
N THR A 388 -0.90 -18.72 -7.40
CA THR A 388 0.14 -17.71 -7.10
C THR A 388 -0.14 -16.42 -7.88
N VAL A 389 -0.39 -15.34 -7.14
CA VAL A 389 -0.52 -13.98 -7.66
C VAL A 389 0.82 -13.25 -7.49
N THR A 390 1.36 -12.71 -8.56
CA THR A 390 2.54 -11.83 -8.48
C THR A 390 2.10 -10.44 -8.01
N LEU A 391 2.63 -10.00 -6.86
CA LEU A 391 2.46 -8.64 -6.40
C LEU A 391 3.68 -7.80 -6.78
N PHE A 392 3.50 -6.50 -6.99
CA PHE A 392 4.57 -5.57 -7.34
C PHE A 392 4.44 -4.22 -6.61
N TYR A 393 5.55 -3.52 -6.41
CA TYR A 393 5.57 -2.19 -5.80
C TYR A 393 5.05 -1.14 -6.81
N PRO A 394 3.95 -0.42 -6.52
CA PRO A 394 3.29 0.41 -7.54
C PRO A 394 3.90 1.80 -7.74
N GLY A 395 4.85 2.23 -6.90
CA GLY A 395 5.40 3.58 -6.97
C GLY A 395 4.34 4.69 -6.82
N GLN A 396 4.66 5.92 -7.22
CA GLN A 396 3.73 7.08 -7.13
C GLN A 396 2.89 7.24 -8.40
N VAL A 397 2.27 6.14 -8.85
CA VAL A 397 1.40 6.15 -10.03
C VAL A 397 -0.04 6.40 -9.60
N ASN A 398 -0.69 7.39 -10.20
CA ASN A 398 -2.09 7.71 -9.97
C ASN A 398 -2.90 7.65 -11.27
N TRP A 399 -4.23 7.59 -11.13
CA TRP A 399 -5.17 7.45 -12.22
C TRP A 399 -5.14 8.64 -13.20
N ALA A 400 -4.95 9.86 -12.68
CA ALA A 400 -4.77 11.06 -13.48
C ALA A 400 -3.57 10.95 -14.43
N ASN A 401 -2.40 10.53 -13.91
CA ASN A 401 -1.19 10.33 -14.69
C ASN A 401 -1.40 9.28 -15.79
N LEU A 402 -1.99 8.13 -15.46
CA LEU A 402 -2.27 7.04 -16.42
C LEU A 402 -3.17 7.48 -17.58
N ASN A 403 -4.08 8.43 -17.35
CA ASN A 403 -4.97 8.98 -18.39
C ASN A 403 -4.42 10.24 -19.07
N SER A 404 -3.28 10.77 -18.61
CA SER A 404 -2.69 12.00 -19.14
C SER A 404 -1.88 11.76 -20.42
N LYS A 405 -1.74 12.80 -21.25
CA LYS A 405 -0.87 12.76 -22.45
C LYS A 405 0.61 12.48 -22.13
N LYS A 406 1.03 12.59 -20.87
CA LYS A 406 2.40 12.30 -20.43
C LYS A 406 2.66 10.79 -20.33
N HIS A 407 1.62 9.98 -20.19
CA HIS A 407 1.73 8.53 -20.16
C HIS A 407 1.65 7.97 -21.59
N GLY A 408 2.71 7.29 -22.04
CA GLY A 408 2.77 6.72 -23.40
C GLY A 408 1.66 5.71 -23.71
N GLY A 409 1.06 5.11 -22.68
CA GLY A 409 -0.07 4.18 -22.82
C GLY A 409 -1.46 4.84 -22.74
N ALA A 410 -1.59 6.16 -22.62
CA ALA A 410 -2.87 6.81 -22.36
C ALA A 410 -3.96 6.54 -23.42
N GLU A 411 -3.59 6.42 -24.70
CA GLU A 411 -4.55 6.05 -25.75
C GLU A 411 -5.08 4.62 -25.61
N ASN A 412 -4.28 3.69 -25.06
CA ASN A 412 -4.74 2.35 -24.74
C ASN A 412 -5.69 2.36 -23.53
N ILE A 413 -5.42 3.21 -22.54
CA ILE A 413 -6.30 3.38 -21.38
C ILE A 413 -7.69 3.87 -21.82
N LYS A 414 -7.73 4.90 -22.68
CA LYS A 414 -8.98 5.43 -23.25
C LYS A 414 -9.78 4.39 -24.05
N LYS A 415 -9.08 3.45 -24.69
CA LYS A 415 -9.68 2.33 -25.43
C LYS A 415 -10.10 1.16 -24.53
N GLY A 416 -9.89 1.26 -23.21
CA GLY A 416 -10.23 0.19 -22.27
C GLY A 416 -9.34 -1.05 -22.41
N VAL A 417 -8.10 -0.90 -22.86
CA VAL A 417 -7.16 -2.02 -22.98
C VAL A 417 -6.66 -2.40 -21.57
N PRO A 418 -6.88 -3.64 -21.09
CA PRO A 418 -6.41 -4.06 -19.78
C PRO A 418 -4.89 -3.90 -19.62
N VAL A 419 -4.45 -3.50 -18.43
CA VAL A 419 -3.01 -3.25 -18.16
C VAL A 419 -2.15 -4.48 -18.43
N LYS A 420 -2.67 -5.68 -18.09
CA LYS A 420 -2.01 -6.97 -18.28
C LYS A 420 -1.70 -7.32 -19.74
N TYR A 421 -2.33 -6.64 -20.70
CA TYR A 421 -2.06 -6.85 -22.13
C TYR A 421 -0.73 -6.22 -22.59
N ARG A 422 -0.26 -5.18 -21.90
CA ARG A 422 0.93 -4.41 -22.31
C ARG A 422 2.07 -4.44 -21.32
N HIS A 423 1.80 -4.86 -20.08
CA HIS A 423 2.77 -4.80 -19.00
C HIS A 423 2.73 -6.08 -18.18
N SER A 424 3.93 -6.56 -17.84
CA SER A 424 4.15 -7.48 -16.73
C SER A 424 4.28 -6.72 -15.41
N GLU A 425 4.07 -7.42 -14.30
CA GLU A 425 4.20 -6.88 -12.94
C GLU A 425 5.59 -6.31 -12.66
N ILE A 426 6.65 -6.96 -13.19
CA ILE A 426 8.02 -6.46 -13.02
C ILE A 426 8.25 -5.15 -13.77
N GLN A 427 7.70 -5.00 -14.99
CA GLN A 427 7.75 -3.73 -15.73
C GLN A 427 6.99 -2.64 -14.97
N LEU A 428 5.80 -2.94 -14.46
CA LEU A 428 5.03 -1.99 -13.65
C LEU A 428 5.78 -1.58 -12.38
N ALA A 429 6.51 -2.50 -11.75
CA ALA A 429 7.32 -2.18 -10.58
C ALA A 429 8.44 -1.19 -10.90
N HIS A 430 9.17 -1.42 -12.00
CA HIS A 430 10.23 -0.52 -12.45
C HIS A 430 9.67 0.84 -12.88
N TYR A 431 8.61 0.87 -13.68
CA TYR A 431 7.95 2.12 -14.09
C TYR A 431 7.38 2.88 -12.89
N GLY A 432 6.86 2.17 -11.89
CA GLY A 432 6.42 2.77 -10.63
C GLY A 432 7.56 3.53 -9.94
N VAL A 433 8.75 2.94 -9.86
CA VAL A 433 9.95 3.61 -9.32
C VAL A 433 10.36 4.78 -10.22
N GLU A 434 10.45 4.61 -11.54
CA GLU A 434 10.86 5.67 -12.47
C GLU A 434 9.95 6.90 -12.41
N VAL A 435 8.64 6.71 -12.23
CA VAL A 435 7.67 7.81 -12.09
C VAL A 435 7.98 8.70 -10.88
N GLU A 436 8.54 8.15 -9.79
CA GLU A 436 8.96 8.92 -8.60
C GLU A 436 10.15 9.86 -8.89
N PHE A 437 10.84 9.66 -10.02
CA PHE A 437 12.01 10.44 -10.46
C PHE A 437 11.85 11.03 -11.85
N ALA A 438 10.64 11.06 -12.42
CA ALA A 438 10.42 11.45 -13.82
C ALA A 438 11.07 12.79 -14.21
N ASP A 439 10.96 13.81 -13.35
CA ASP A 439 11.57 15.13 -13.60
C ASP A 439 13.11 15.09 -13.50
N ALA A 440 13.65 14.35 -12.53
CA ALA A 440 15.08 14.18 -12.37
C ALA A 440 15.69 13.39 -13.54
N ILE A 441 15.02 12.33 -13.99
CA ILE A 441 15.39 11.54 -15.17
C ILE A 441 15.38 12.43 -16.42
N ARG A 442 14.31 13.21 -16.65
CA ARG A 442 14.23 14.13 -17.80
C ARG A 442 15.34 15.19 -17.77
N ARG A 443 15.61 15.77 -16.60
CA ARG A 443 16.69 16.74 -16.43
C ARG A 443 18.05 16.12 -16.74
N GLN A 444 18.33 14.92 -16.22
CA GLN A 444 19.59 14.22 -16.48
C GLN A 444 19.73 13.86 -17.96
N TRP A 445 18.65 13.45 -18.60
CA TRP A 445 18.63 13.16 -20.03
C TRP A 445 18.95 14.41 -20.87
N LEU A 446 18.33 15.56 -20.56
CA LEU A 446 18.63 16.83 -21.24
C LEU A 446 20.09 17.27 -21.05
N LEU A 447 20.63 17.12 -19.84
CA LEU A 447 22.03 17.43 -19.55
C LEU A 447 22.98 16.51 -20.33
N THR A 448 22.67 15.21 -20.40
CA THR A 448 23.47 14.25 -21.17
C THR A 448 23.40 14.55 -22.67
N LEU A 449 22.21 14.88 -23.19
CA LEU A 449 22.02 15.27 -24.58
C LEU A 449 22.86 16.52 -24.91
N ALA A 450 22.78 17.56 -24.08
CA ALA A 450 23.56 18.78 -24.25
C ALA A 450 25.07 18.50 -24.19
N ALA A 451 25.53 17.70 -23.22
CA ALA A 451 26.93 17.30 -23.11
C ALA A 451 27.40 16.51 -24.34
N GLY A 452 26.58 15.61 -24.86
CA GLY A 452 26.86 14.85 -26.08
C GLY A 452 26.99 15.75 -27.31
N ILE A 453 26.07 16.72 -27.48
CA ILE A 453 26.14 17.72 -28.55
C ILE A 453 27.42 18.56 -28.44
N LEU A 454 27.76 19.04 -27.24
CA LEU A 454 28.99 19.80 -27.00
C LEU A 454 30.26 18.97 -27.26
N LEU A 455 30.26 17.69 -26.89
CA LEU A 455 31.36 16.76 -27.14
C LEU A 455 31.57 16.57 -28.65
N ILE A 456 30.51 16.33 -29.41
CA ILE A 456 30.56 16.17 -30.88
C ILE A 456 31.02 17.47 -31.55
N ALA A 457 30.46 18.62 -31.15
CA ALA A 457 30.86 19.92 -31.68
C ALA A 457 32.32 20.24 -31.37
N GLY A 458 32.76 20.01 -30.12
CA GLY A 458 34.14 20.21 -29.68
C GLY A 458 35.11 19.31 -30.43
N PHE A 459 34.76 18.04 -30.65
CA PHE A 459 35.53 17.13 -31.49
C PHE A 459 35.62 17.62 -32.94
N GLY A 460 34.50 18.09 -33.51
CA GLY A 460 34.46 18.67 -34.86
C GLY A 460 35.36 19.91 -35.00
N VAL A 461 35.33 20.83 -34.04
CA VAL A 461 36.21 22.00 -34.00
C VAL A 461 37.67 21.59 -33.88
N ALA A 462 38.01 20.69 -32.94
CA ALA A 462 39.37 20.20 -32.75
C ALA A 462 39.90 19.50 -34.02
N LEU A 463 39.08 18.68 -34.66
CA LEU A 463 39.40 18.02 -35.92
C LEU A 463 39.63 19.06 -37.03
N ASN A 464 38.74 20.06 -37.15
CA ASN A 464 38.88 21.11 -38.15
C ASN A 464 40.18 21.92 -37.98
N LEU A 465 40.51 22.34 -36.75
CA LEU A 465 41.77 23.04 -36.43
C LEU A 465 43.01 22.18 -36.71
N LEU A 466 42.93 20.88 -36.44
CA LEU A 466 44.03 19.94 -36.72
C LEU A 466 44.16 19.60 -38.21
N LEU A 467 43.11 19.76 -39.02
CA LEU A 467 43.12 19.48 -40.46
C LEU A 467 43.34 20.72 -41.34
N THR A 468 42.96 21.93 -40.89
CA THR A 468 43.16 23.16 -41.67
C THR A 468 44.65 23.42 -41.88
N ARG A 469 45.08 23.46 -43.15
CA ARG A 469 46.43 23.91 -43.53
C ARG A 469 46.50 25.42 -43.31
N LYS A 470 47.56 25.93 -42.66
CA LYS A 470 48.08 27.26 -43.03
C LYS A 470 48.54 27.12 -44.49
N GLN A 471 47.73 27.58 -45.44
CA GLN A 471 48.24 27.89 -46.77
C GLN A 471 49.02 29.20 -46.64
N GLY A 472 50.33 29.14 -46.85
CA GLY A 472 51.21 30.28 -47.06
C GLY A 472 51.70 31.00 -45.80
N VAL A 473 52.96 30.75 -45.42
CA VAL A 473 54.05 31.71 -45.67
C VAL A 473 55.22 30.90 -46.24
#